data_AF-A0A5K1B4S1-F1
#
_entry.id   AF-A0A5K1B4S1-F1
#
_cell.length_a   1.000
_cell.length_b   1.000
_cell.length_c   1.000
_cell.angle_alpha   90.00
_cell.angle_beta   90.00
_cell.angle_gamma   90.00
#
_symmetry.space_group_name_H-M   'P 1'
#
loop_
_entity.id
_entity.type
_entity.pdbx_description
1 polymer ?
#
loop_
_entity_poly.entity_id
_entity_poly.type
_entity_poly.pdbx_seq_one_letter_code
_entity_poly.pdbx_strand_id
1 'polypeptide(L)'
;LVLAGAAESITFDQKDLESGESLWGLYERWRSHHSVSRDVDELLTRFNVFKHNVKFIHEFNKKGSSYKLKLNGFGDLTNQEFRSLYANSKINHHRLLQGSQRPSAAALQRDAGDDPPPAN
;
A
#
# COMPACT_ATOMS: atom_id res chain seq x y z
N LEU A 1 13.84 -12.29 3.41
CA LEU A 1 12.69 -12.10 4.31
C LEU A 1 11.43 -12.35 3.47
N VAL A 2 10.83 -13.53 3.56
CA VAL A 2 9.56 -13.80 2.85
C VAL A 2 8.45 -13.20 3.70
N LEU A 3 7.72 -12.22 3.18
CA LEU A 3 6.51 -11.66 3.82
C LEU A 3 5.37 -12.68 3.75
N ALA A 4 5.51 -13.81 4.44
CA ALA A 4 4.57 -14.94 4.39
C ALA A 4 3.14 -14.53 4.82
N GLY A 5 2.99 -13.47 5.62
CA GLY A 5 1.68 -13.00 6.10
C GLY A 5 0.83 -12.19 5.12
N ALA A 6 1.37 -11.77 3.96
CA ALA A 6 0.61 -10.99 2.99
C ALA A 6 -0.30 -11.85 2.09
N ALA A 7 0.07 -13.13 1.87
CA ALA A 7 -0.64 -14.04 0.98
C ALA A 7 -1.74 -14.85 1.69
N GLU A 8 -1.60 -15.07 3.00
CA GLU A 8 -2.62 -15.74 3.80
C GLU A 8 -3.69 -14.74 4.27
N SER A 9 -4.94 -15.15 4.22
CA SER A 9 -6.09 -14.31 4.59
C SER A 9 -7.16 -15.14 5.27
N ILE A 10 -7.79 -14.57 6.28
CA ILE A 10 -8.97 -15.18 6.91
C ILE A 10 -10.25 -14.68 6.24
N THR A 11 -11.22 -15.58 6.10
CA THR A 11 -12.58 -15.23 5.70
C THR A 11 -13.38 -14.79 6.92
N PHE A 12 -14.24 -13.80 6.74
CA PHE A 12 -15.21 -13.39 7.73
C PHE A 12 -16.53 -13.05 7.03
N ASP A 13 -17.63 -13.09 7.76
CA ASP A 13 -18.95 -12.80 7.23
C ASP A 13 -19.67 -11.71 8.04
N GLN A 14 -20.95 -11.48 7.73
CA GLN A 14 -21.75 -10.47 8.42
C GLN A 14 -21.92 -10.78 9.91
N LYS A 15 -21.97 -12.06 10.31
CA LYS A 15 -22.18 -12.49 11.70
C LYS A 15 -21.01 -12.08 12.58
N ASP A 16 -19.80 -12.11 12.04
CA ASP A 16 -18.60 -11.63 12.73
C ASP A 16 -18.64 -10.10 12.99
N LEU A 17 -19.54 -9.35 12.35
CA LEU A 17 -19.67 -7.89 12.49
C LEU A 17 -20.90 -7.45 13.27
N GLU A 18 -21.78 -8.37 13.66
CA GLU A 18 -23.10 -8.08 14.26
C GLU A 18 -22.99 -7.47 15.67
N SER A 19 -21.95 -7.83 16.43
CA SER A 19 -21.77 -7.40 17.81
C SER A 19 -20.30 -7.13 18.15
N GLY A 20 -20.06 -6.45 19.28
CA GLY A 20 -18.69 -6.27 19.78
C GLY A 20 -18.01 -7.61 20.13
N GLU A 21 -18.77 -8.56 20.66
CA GLU A 21 -18.28 -9.88 21.06
C GLU A 21 -17.92 -10.76 19.85
N SER A 22 -18.79 -10.81 18.83
CA SER A 22 -18.50 -11.54 17.59
C SER A 22 -17.27 -10.98 16.88
N LEU A 23 -17.13 -9.65 16.83
CA LEU A 23 -15.99 -8.98 16.24
C LEU A 23 -14.69 -9.20 17.04
N TRP A 24 -14.80 -9.30 18.37
CA TRP A 24 -13.68 -9.71 19.23
C TRP A 24 -13.27 -11.16 18.94
N GLY A 25 -14.24 -12.07 18.82
CA GLY A 25 -13.97 -13.46 18.42
C GLY A 25 -13.26 -13.55 17.06
N LEU A 26 -13.68 -12.76 16.07
CA LEU A 26 -12.97 -12.65 14.80
C LEU A 26 -11.52 -12.17 14.97
N TYR A 27 -11.30 -11.18 15.84
CA TYR A 27 -9.96 -10.66 16.13
C TYR A 27 -9.05 -11.73 16.75
N GLU A 28 -9.54 -12.53 17.69
CA GLU A 28 -8.79 -13.63 18.29
C GLU A 28 -8.46 -14.72 17.26
N ARG A 29 -9.42 -15.12 16.41
CA ARG A 29 -9.17 -16.05 15.30
C ARG A 29 -8.11 -15.52 14.35
N TRP A 30 -8.19 -14.24 13.98
CA TRP A 30 -7.22 -13.59 13.10
C TRP A 30 -5.82 -13.54 13.71
N ARG A 31 -5.71 -13.18 15.00
CA ARG A 31 -4.42 -13.17 15.72
C ARG A 31 -3.78 -14.55 15.77
N SER A 32 -4.58 -15.57 16.07
CA SER A 32 -4.12 -16.97 16.09
C SER A 32 -3.64 -17.41 14.71
N HIS A 33 -4.42 -17.14 13.67
CA HIS A 33 -4.10 -17.50 12.29
C HIS A 33 -2.78 -16.88 11.79
N HIS A 34 -2.53 -15.61 12.12
CA HIS A 34 -1.32 -14.89 11.69
C HIS A 34 -0.19 -14.88 12.74
N SER A 35 -0.33 -15.64 13.84
CA SER A 35 0.65 -15.67 14.95
C SER A 35 0.98 -14.27 15.50
N VAL A 36 -0.02 -13.39 15.60
CA VAL A 36 0.13 -12.00 16.07
C VAL A 36 0.04 -11.96 17.60
N SER A 37 1.20 -11.78 18.23
CA SER A 37 1.31 -11.48 19.66
C SER A 37 1.32 -9.97 19.88
N ARG A 38 0.52 -9.48 20.83
CA ARG A 38 0.43 -8.08 21.23
C ARG A 38 0.46 -8.01 22.75
N ASP A 39 1.10 -6.97 23.28
CA ASP A 39 1.07 -6.68 24.71
C ASP A 39 -0.34 -6.31 25.16
N VAL A 40 -0.67 -6.61 26.42
CA VAL A 40 -2.00 -6.38 27.02
C VAL A 40 -2.38 -4.90 26.90
N ASP A 41 -1.41 -4.00 27.07
CA ASP A 41 -1.61 -2.55 27.00
C ASP A 41 -1.94 -2.06 25.57
N GLU A 42 -1.40 -2.73 24.55
CA GLU A 42 -1.67 -2.39 23.15
C GLU A 42 -2.94 -3.06 22.61
N LEU A 43 -3.39 -4.13 23.25
CA LEU A 43 -4.40 -5.04 22.71
C LEU A 43 -5.71 -4.31 22.34
N LEU A 44 -6.18 -3.42 23.21
CA LEU A 44 -7.41 -2.65 22.98
C LEU A 44 -7.25 -1.63 21.85
N THR A 45 -6.09 -0.98 21.77
CA THR A 45 -5.78 -0.02 20.70
C THR A 45 -5.70 -0.73 19.35
N ARG A 46 -5.01 -1.87 19.28
CA ARG A 46 -4.90 -2.72 18.08
C ARG A 46 -6.25 -3.27 17.66
N PHE A 47 -7.09 -3.67 18.61
CA PHE A 47 -8.46 -4.07 18.32
C PHE A 47 -9.29 -2.94 17.71
N ASN A 48 -9.13 -1.69 18.17
CA ASN A 48 -9.83 -0.55 17.54
C ASN A 48 -9.43 -0.34 16.08
N VAL A 49 -8.14 -0.46 15.76
CA VAL A 49 -7.64 -0.40 14.39
C VAL A 49 -8.22 -1.55 13.56
N PHE A 50 -8.18 -2.76 14.10
CA PHE A 50 -8.75 -3.95 13.47
C PHE A 50 -10.23 -3.78 13.13
N LYS A 51 -11.04 -3.31 14.08
CA LYS A 51 -12.47 -3.03 13.83
C LYS A 51 -12.68 -2.08 12.66
N HIS A 52 -11.86 -1.03 12.56
CA HIS A 52 -11.95 -0.07 11.47
C HIS A 52 -11.62 -0.73 10.12
N ASN A 53 -10.54 -1.51 10.06
CA ASN A 53 -10.09 -2.19 8.85
C ASN A 53 -11.10 -3.24 8.35
N VAL A 54 -11.65 -4.08 9.24
CA VAL A 54 -12.64 -5.10 8.85
C VAL A 54 -13.91 -4.45 8.30
N LYS A 55 -14.41 -3.39 8.94
CA LYS A 55 -15.56 -2.63 8.43
C LYS A 55 -15.27 -2.01 7.07
N PHE A 56 -14.08 -1.44 6.88
CA PHE A 56 -13.66 -0.89 5.59
C PHE A 56 -13.64 -1.97 4.49
N ILE A 57 -13.07 -3.15 4.76
CA ILE A 57 -13.04 -4.27 3.82
C ILE A 57 -14.47 -4.70 3.45
N HIS A 58 -15.35 -4.85 4.45
CA HIS A 58 -16.73 -5.27 4.25
C HIS A 58 -17.50 -4.28 3.36
N GLU A 59 -17.45 -2.98 3.69
CA GLU A 59 -18.14 -1.94 2.92
C GLU A 59 -17.52 -1.73 1.53
N PHE A 60 -16.19 -1.86 1.39
CA PHE A 60 -15.53 -1.78 0.09
C PHE A 60 -15.99 -2.91 -0.84
N ASN A 61 -16.03 -4.15 -0.32
CA ASN A 61 -16.42 -5.32 -1.11
C ASN A 61 -17.91 -5.30 -1.52
N LYS A 62 -18.76 -4.59 -0.78
CA LYS A 62 -20.17 -4.37 -1.14
C LYS A 62 -20.37 -3.43 -2.34
N LYS A 63 -19.41 -2.55 -2.62
CA LYS A 63 -19.49 -1.58 -3.72
C LYS A 63 -19.28 -2.18 -5.12
N GLY A 64 -18.93 -3.47 -5.23
CA GLY A 64 -18.81 -4.15 -6.52
C GLY A 64 -17.57 -3.75 -7.35
N SER A 65 -16.48 -3.36 -6.68
CA SER A 65 -15.20 -3.05 -7.34
C SER A 65 -14.64 -4.24 -8.14
N SER A 66 -13.79 -3.96 -9.14
CA SER A 66 -13.12 -4.98 -9.97
C SER A 66 -12.18 -5.90 -9.19
N TYR A 67 -11.83 -5.52 -7.96
CA TYR A 67 -11.05 -6.33 -7.02
C TYR A 67 -11.71 -6.33 -5.64
N LYS A 68 -11.36 -7.35 -4.84
CA LYS A 68 -11.84 -7.50 -3.47
C LYS A 68 -10.69 -7.36 -2.48
N LEU A 69 -10.97 -6.71 -1.36
CA LEU A 69 -10.08 -6.69 -0.22
C LEU A 69 -10.31 -7.94 0.63
N LYS A 70 -9.25 -8.43 1.26
CA LYS A 70 -9.30 -9.55 2.20
C LYS A 70 -8.64 -9.15 3.51
N LEU A 71 -9.05 -9.80 4.59
CA LEU A 71 -8.44 -9.62 5.89
C LEU A 71 -7.14 -10.45 5.95
N ASN A 72 -6.01 -9.78 5.74
CA ASN A 72 -4.66 -10.36 5.72
C ASN A 72 -3.93 -10.10 7.05
N GLY A 73 -2.64 -10.47 7.13
CA GLY A 73 -1.80 -10.28 8.32
C GLY A 73 -1.55 -8.84 8.76
N PHE A 74 -2.08 -7.82 8.07
CA PHE A 74 -1.98 -6.41 8.44
C PHE A 74 -3.27 -5.84 9.03
N GLY A 75 -4.21 -6.71 9.42
CA GLY A 75 -5.53 -6.35 9.93
C GLY A 75 -5.53 -5.35 11.08
N ASP A 76 -4.51 -5.32 11.95
CA ASP A 76 -4.41 -4.42 13.10
C ASP A 76 -3.43 -3.25 12.93
N LEU A 77 -2.94 -3.03 11.70
CA LEU A 77 -2.10 -1.89 11.36
C LEU A 77 -2.92 -0.77 10.71
N THR A 78 -2.61 0.46 11.07
CA THR A 78 -3.09 1.63 10.34
C THR A 78 -2.39 1.74 8.99
N ASN A 79 -2.99 2.47 8.05
CA ASN A 79 -2.37 2.70 6.74
C ASN A 79 -0.98 3.38 6.87
N GLN A 80 -0.84 4.31 7.81
CA GLN A 80 0.41 5.01 8.06
C GLN A 80 1.50 4.06 8.61
N GLU A 81 1.16 3.21 9.57
CA GLU A 81 2.07 2.19 10.10
C GLU A 81 2.49 1.20 9.02
N PHE A 82 1.54 0.68 8.25
CA PHE A 82 1.82 -0.22 7.13
C PHE A 82 2.81 0.42 6.14
N ARG A 83 2.55 1.68 5.75
CA ARG A 83 3.42 2.39 4.80
C ARG A 83 4.82 2.63 5.35
N SER A 84 4.92 3.02 6.62
CA SER A 84 6.20 3.29 7.29
C SER A 84 7.07 2.03 7.39
N LEU A 85 6.45 0.90 7.75
CA LEU A 85 7.16 -0.36 8.01
C LEU A 85 7.45 -1.16 6.73
N TYR A 86 6.51 -1.19 5.78
CA TYR A 86 6.55 -2.13 4.66
C TYR A 86 6.61 -1.48 3.27
N ALA A 87 6.18 -0.21 3.14
CA ALA A 87 6.13 0.47 1.84
C ALA A 87 7.10 1.66 1.73
N ASN A 88 8.07 1.78 2.65
CA ASN A 88 9.02 2.90 2.69
C ASN A 88 10.27 2.68 1.80
N SER A 89 10.11 1.99 0.66
CA SER A 89 11.24 1.80 -0.26
C SER A 89 11.60 3.14 -0.91
N LYS A 90 12.81 3.65 -0.62
CA LYS A 90 13.40 4.86 -1.22
C LYS A 90 13.79 4.64 -2.69
N ILE A 91 12.87 4.15 -3.53
CA ILE A 91 13.10 3.81 -4.95
C ILE A 91 13.37 5.06 -5.81
N ASN A 92 13.43 6.26 -5.22
CA ASN A 92 14.03 7.41 -5.87
C ASN A 92 15.53 7.23 -6.21
N HIS A 93 16.24 6.24 -5.65
CA HIS A 93 17.61 5.95 -6.07
C HIS A 93 17.73 5.37 -7.49
N HIS A 94 16.73 4.62 -7.97
CA HIS A 94 16.79 4.06 -9.33
C HIS A 94 16.61 5.15 -10.41
N ARG A 95 15.90 6.23 -10.07
CA ARG A 95 15.73 7.44 -10.91
C ARG A 95 17.00 8.30 -10.95
N LEU A 96 17.83 8.26 -9.91
CA LEU A 96 19.13 8.94 -9.89
C LEU A 96 20.21 8.16 -10.65
N LEU A 97 20.11 6.83 -10.69
CA LEU A 97 21.04 5.96 -11.45
C LEU A 97 20.66 5.82 -12.94
N GLN A 98 19.41 6.09 -13.31
CA GLN A 98 19.02 6.35 -14.70
C GLN A 98 19.46 7.77 -15.04
N GLY A 99 20.76 7.91 -15.30
CA GLY A 99 21.40 9.18 -15.64
C GLY A 99 20.53 10.01 -16.56
N SER A 100 20.48 11.31 -16.26
CA SER A 100 19.88 12.38 -17.06
C SER A 100 19.81 11.97 -18.53
N GLN A 101 18.60 11.88 -19.09
CA GLN A 101 18.42 11.63 -20.51
C GLN A 101 19.44 12.48 -21.27
N ARG A 102 20.36 11.81 -21.96
CA ARG A 102 21.25 12.46 -22.92
C ARG A 102 20.36 13.38 -23.75
N PRO A 103 20.65 14.69 -23.86
CA PRO A 103 19.91 15.51 -24.80
C PRO A 103 20.07 14.87 -26.17
N SER A 104 18.94 14.51 -26.77
CA SER A 104 18.85 14.04 -28.14
C SER A 104 19.59 15.03 -29.04
N ALA A 105 20.37 14.53 -29.99
CA ALA A 105 21.13 15.31 -30.98
C ALA A 105 20.25 16.19 -31.91
N ALA A 106 18.95 16.31 -31.64
CA ALA A 106 18.00 17.13 -32.36
C ALA A 106 17.97 18.61 -31.96
N ALA A 107 18.76 19.04 -30.96
CA ALA A 107 18.74 20.43 -30.46
C ALA A 107 19.83 21.35 -31.06
N LEU A 108 20.64 20.88 -32.01
CA LEU A 108 21.61 21.72 -32.73
C LEU A 108 21.14 21.97 -34.16
N GLN A 109 20.09 22.76 -34.32
CA GLN A 109 19.94 23.54 -35.55
C GLN A 109 19.09 24.77 -35.27
N ARG A 110 19.65 25.92 -35.70
CA ARG A 110 19.11 27.29 -35.74
C ARG A 110 19.66 28.18 -34.64
N ASP A 111 20.85 28.73 -34.88
CA ASP A 111 20.96 30.18 -35.08
C ASP A 111 22.30 30.57 -35.72
N ALA A 112 22.31 31.73 -36.36
CA ALA A 112 23.42 32.50 -36.93
C ALA A 112 23.83 32.24 -38.39
N GLY A 113 23.47 33.20 -39.25
CA GLY A 113 24.30 33.57 -40.39
C GLY A 113 23.55 33.95 -41.66
N ASP A 114 22.74 35.01 -41.61
CA ASP A 114 22.53 35.89 -42.76
C ASP A 114 23.92 36.41 -43.19
N ASP A 115 24.45 35.91 -44.30
CA ASP A 115 25.49 36.59 -45.06
C ASP A 115 25.07 36.57 -46.53
N PRO A 116 24.81 37.73 -47.15
CA PRO A 116 24.45 37.79 -48.56
C PRO A 116 25.66 37.48 -49.45
N PRO A 117 25.47 36.84 -50.62
CA PRO A 117 26.57 36.54 -51.52
C PRO A 117 27.16 37.83 -52.14
N PRO A 118 28.48 37.90 -52.39
CA PRO A 118 29.07 39.06 -53.04
C PRO A 118 28.61 39.18 -54.49
N ALA A 119 28.28 40.41 -54.89
CA ALA A 119 27.85 40.78 -56.22
C ALA A 119 29.01 40.75 -57.24
N ASN A 120 28.72 40.40 -58.48
CA ASN A 120 29.50 40.77 -59.67
C ASN A 120 28.92 42.04 -60.30
#